data_AF-A0AAP9IF02-F1
#
_entry.id   AF-A0AAP9IF02-F1
#
_cell.length_a   1.000
_cell.length_b   1.000
_cell.length_c   1.000
_cell.angle_alpha   90.00
_cell.angle_beta   90.00
_cell.angle_gamma   90.00
#
_symmetry.space_group_name_H-M   'P 1'
#
loop_
_entity.id
_entity.type
_entity.pdbx_description
1 polymer ?
#
loop_
_entity_poly.entity_id
_entity_poly.type
_entity_poly.pdbx_seq_one_letter_code
_entity_poly.pdbx_strand_id
1 'polypeptide(L)' 'MAHKILDDMLDELKMVVKQHVGDRADVQIDIRYLEGGRKALRITIPDISTLEIEFNRRSDRA' A
#
# COMPACT_ATOMS: atom_id res chain seq x y z
N MET A 1 15.40 5.39 -10.39
CA MET A 1 15.74 5.53 -8.95
C MET A 1 14.52 5.64 -8.05
N ALA A 2 13.55 6.53 -8.33
CA ALA A 2 12.35 6.70 -7.48
C ALA A 2 11.48 5.44 -7.29
N HIS A 3 11.46 4.51 -8.25
CA HIS A 3 10.68 3.27 -8.13
C HIS A 3 11.28 2.31 -7.09
N LYS A 4 12.62 2.25 -6.98
CA LYS A 4 13.30 1.34 -6.04
C LYS A 4 12.97 1.63 -4.58
N ILE A 5 12.95 2.91 -4.20
CA ILE A 5 12.62 3.30 -2.81
C ILE A 5 11.20 2.90 -2.44
N LEU A 6 10.25 3.06 -3.38
CA LEU A 6 8.87 2.69 -3.14
C LEU A 6 8.71 1.17 -3.01
N ASP A 7 9.38 0.40 -3.88
CA ASP A 7 9.37 -1.06 -3.81
C ASP A 7 9.94 -1.55 -2.47
N ASP A 8 11.09 -1.01 -2.04
CA ASP A 8 11.72 -1.35 -0.75
C ASP A 8 10.77 -1.03 0.43
N MET A 9 10.07 0.11 0.41
CA MET A 9 9.09 0.48 1.44
C MET A 9 7.88 -0.46 1.47
N LEU A 10 7.40 -0.92 0.32
CA LEU A 10 6.27 -1.86 0.24
C LEU A 10 6.66 -3.23 0.79
N ASP A 11 7.89 -3.69 0.52
CA ASP A 11 8.41 -4.94 1.05
C ASP A 11 8.57 -4.88 2.58
N GLU A 12 9.11 -3.79 3.13
CA GLU A 12 9.19 -3.57 4.57
C GLU A 12 7.80 -3.56 5.23
N LEU A 13 6.85 -2.85 4.63
CA LEU A 13 5.48 -2.81 5.12
C LEU A 13 4.83 -4.21 5.11
N LYS A 14 5.06 -5.00 4.06
CA LYS A 14 4.58 -6.39 3.97
C LYS A 14 5.13 -7.24 5.11
N MET A 15 6.40 -7.09 5.45
CA MET A 15 7.01 -7.81 6.57
C MET A 15 6.36 -7.41 7.91
N VAL A 16 6.21 -6.12 8.17
CA VAL A 16 5.61 -5.62 9.43
C VAL A 16 4.17 -6.12 9.60
N VAL A 17 3.36 -6.05 8.53
CA VAL A 17 1.98 -6.53 8.57
C VAL A 17 1.95 -8.04 8.86
N LYS A 18 2.76 -8.84 8.16
CA LYS A 18 2.85 -10.29 8.40
C LYS A 18 3.26 -10.63 9.83
N GLN A 19 4.23 -9.93 10.41
CA GLN A 19 4.64 -10.15 11.80
C GLN A 19 3.49 -9.86 12.78
N HIS A 20 2.63 -8.88 12.48
CA HIS A 20 1.52 -8.51 13.35
C HIS A 20 0.32 -9.47 13.25
N VAL A 21 -0.04 -9.90 12.03
CA VAL A 21 -1.21 -10.78 11.81
C VAL A 21 -0.87 -12.27 11.73
N GLY A 22 0.43 -12.61 11.76
CA GLY A 22 0.96 -13.95 11.66
C GLY A 22 1.54 -14.26 10.28
N ASP A 23 2.70 -14.93 10.24
CA ASP A 23 3.45 -15.21 9.00
C ASP A 23 2.70 -16.02 7.96
N ARG A 24 1.66 -16.76 8.38
CA ARG A 24 0.79 -17.57 7.49
C ARG A 24 -0.34 -16.77 6.85
N ALA A 25 -0.56 -15.51 7.27
CA ALA A 25 -1.57 -14.67 6.68
C ALA A 25 -1.19 -14.33 5.23
N ASP A 26 -2.16 -14.46 4.31
CA ASP A 26 -1.99 -14.07 2.92
C ASP A 26 -2.09 -12.54 2.79
N VAL A 27 -0.99 -11.84 3.04
CA VAL A 27 -0.97 -10.38 2.94
C VAL A 27 -0.73 -9.93 1.50
N GLN A 28 -1.72 -9.23 0.93
CA GLN A 28 -1.68 -8.64 -0.39
C GLN A 28 -1.47 -7.13 -0.27
N ILE A 29 -0.45 -6.60 -0.94
CA ILE A 29 -0.16 -5.16 -0.98
C ILE A 29 -0.03 -4.75 -2.44
N ASP A 30 -0.81 -3.75 -2.85
CA ASP A 30 -0.81 -3.24 -4.21
C ASP A 30 -1.06 -1.73 -4.27
N ILE A 31 -0.63 -1.11 -5.37
CA ILE A 31 -0.96 0.28 -5.69
C ILE A 31 -2.07 0.28 -6.74
N ARG A 32 -3.23 0.80 -6.38
CA ARG A 32 -4.36 1.00 -7.30
C ARG A 32 -4.30 2.38 -7.93
N TYR A 33 -4.59 2.43 -9.23
CA TYR A 33 -4.80 3.67 -9.97
C TYR A 33 -6.30 3.93 -10.01
N LEU A 34 -6.72 5.02 -9.38
CA LEU A 34 -8.11 5.44 -9.28
C LEU A 34 -8.43 6.50 -10.34
N GLU A 35 -9.71 6.77 -10.56
CA GLU A 35 -10.16 7.84 -11.46
C GLU A 35 -9.59 9.22 -11.06
N GLY A 36 -9.33 10.05 -12.08
CA GLY A 36 -8.76 11.38 -11.88
C GLY A 36 -7.24 11.38 -11.61
N GLY A 37 -6.54 10.29 -11.95
CA GLY A 37 -5.09 10.18 -11.76
C GLY A 37 -4.66 10.02 -10.31
N ARG A 38 -5.62 9.73 -9.41
CA ARG A 38 -5.38 9.44 -8.00
C ARG A 38 -4.79 8.04 -7.87
N LYS A 39 -4.03 7.82 -6.79
CA LYS A 39 -3.43 6.52 -6.47
C LYS A 39 -3.80 6.14 -5.06
N ALA A 40 -3.95 4.85 -4.80
CA ALA A 40 -4.15 4.35 -3.45
C ALA A 40 -3.20 3.19 -3.16
N LEU A 41 -2.64 3.16 -1.96
CA LEU A 41 -2.00 1.97 -1.42
C LEU A 41 -3.09 1.11 -0.78
N ARG A 42 -3.25 -0.12 -1.25
CA ARG A 42 -4.18 -1.09 -0.70
C ARG A 42 -3.41 -2.20 -0.01
N ILE A 43 -3.80 -2.51 1.22
CA ILE A 43 -3.30 -3.63 2.01
C ILE A 43 -4.53 -4.49 2.34
N THR A 44 -4.54 -5.72 1.84
CA THR A 44 -5.62 -6.67 2.08
C THR A 44 -5.08 -7.86 2.84
N ILE A 45 -5.76 -8.20 3.93
CA ILE A 45 -5.57 -9.47 4.64
C ILE A 45 -6.91 -10.20 4.52
N PRO A 46 -7.02 -11.21 3.64
CA PRO A 46 -8.23 -11.97 3.43
C PRO A 46 -8.81 -12.44 4.75
N ASP A 47 -10.14 -12.39 4.84
CA ASP A 47 -10.92 -12.79 6.03
C ASP A 47 -10.73 -11.93 7.29
N ILE A 48 -9.86 -10.91 7.27
CA ILE A 48 -9.66 -9.98 8.38
C ILE A 48 -10.11 -8.56 8.02
N SER A 49 -9.41 -7.91 7.10
CA SER A 49 -9.66 -6.49 6.79
C SER A 49 -8.97 -6.03 5.51
N THR A 50 -9.39 -4.86 5.04
CA THR A 50 -8.69 -4.10 3.99
C THR A 50 -8.44 -2.69 4.50
N LEU A 51 -7.19 -2.23 4.40
CA LEU A 51 -6.80 -0.84 4.60
C LEU A 51 -6.47 -0.23 3.23
N GLU A 52 -7.07 0.91 2.91
CA GLU A 52 -6.80 1.64 1.68
C GLU A 52 -6.43 3.09 2.03
N ILE A 53 -5.26 3.54 1.54
CA ILE A 53 -4.72 4.88 1.77
C ILE A 53 -4.63 5.59 0.42
N GLU A 54 -5.52 6.56 0.19
CA GLU A 54 -5.52 7.38 -1.02
C GLU A 54 -4.46 8.49 -0.93
N PHE A 55 -3.54 8.51 -1.89
CA PHE A 55 -2.60 9.60 -2.09
C PHE A 55 -3.24 10.65 -3.00
N ASN A 56 -3.78 11.69 -2.38
CA ASN A 56 -4.11 12.90 -3.12
C ASN A 56 -2.84 13.73 -3.26
N ARG A 57 -2.32 13.81 -4.48
CA ARG A 57 -1.33 14.83 -4.81
C ARG A 57 -2.06 16.17 -4.63
N ARG A 58 -1.88 16.82 -3.48
CA ARG A 58 -2.10 18.27 -3.41
C ARG A 58 -1.14 18.84 -4.44
N SER A 59 -1.68 19.16 -5.61
CA SER A 59 -1.00 20.04 -6.53
C SER A 59 -0.89 21.34 -5.76
N ASP A 60 0.27 21.60 -5.17
CA ASP A 60 0.70 22.95 -4.82
C ASP A 60 0.81 23.71 -6.15
N ARG A 61 -0.35 24.14 -6.63
CA ARG A 61 -0.52 25.37 -7.40
C ARG A 61 -1.06 26.37 -6.40
N ALA A 62 -0.15 26.99 -5.67
CA ALA A 62 -0.29 28.34 -5.15
C ALA A 62 0.92 29.12 -5.65
#